data_AF-A0A9E1E1Z4-F1
#
_entry.id   AF-A0A9E1E1Z4-F1
#
_cell.length_a   1.000
_cell.length_b   1.000
_cell.length_c   1.000
_cell.angle_alpha   90.00
_cell.angle_beta   90.00
_cell.angle_gamma   90.00
#
_symmetry.space_group_name_H-M   'P 1'
#
loop_
_entity.id
_entity.type
_entity.pdbx_description
1 polymer ?
#
loop_
_entity_poly.entity_id
_entity_poly.type
_entity_poly.pdbx_seq_one_letter_code
_entity_poly.pdbx_strand_id
1 'polypeptide(L)'
;MKLSMESSRKRIADLDKLFNRIYEDNVIGKLSDERYARMAAEYESEQKELLEKVKEEEKQLSEMEQKSVDMRLLLQGLREFTDMKELMPTIVNKLIRRIEVHNPEKKHARKSVKVDIYFTAVGLVSLPDEQEIREMMEQIRSTSQLPKQLTA
;
A
#
# COMPACT_ATOMS: atom_id res chain seq x y z
N MET A 1 6.60 -14.93 -5.03
CA MET A 1 5.22 -14.91 -4.52
C MET A 1 4.34 -15.90 -5.25
N LYS A 2 3.92 -15.69 -6.51
CA LYS A 2 2.99 -16.60 -7.21
C LYS A 2 3.37 -18.11 -7.19
N LEU A 3 4.65 -18.43 -7.43
CA LEU A 3 5.15 -19.83 -7.34
C LEU A 3 5.14 -20.41 -5.92
N SER A 4 5.41 -19.58 -4.90
CA SER A 4 5.35 -19.97 -3.48
C SER A 4 3.92 -20.32 -3.09
N MET A 5 2.97 -19.46 -3.46
CA MET A 5 1.54 -19.65 -3.23
C MET A 5 1.02 -20.93 -3.90
N GLU A 6 1.42 -21.19 -5.14
CA GLU A 6 1.02 -22.39 -5.86
C GLU A 6 1.59 -23.66 -5.21
N SER A 7 2.85 -23.61 -4.75
CA SER A 7 3.46 -24.70 -3.99
C SER A 7 2.74 -24.94 -2.67
N SER A 8 2.40 -23.89 -1.91
CA SER A 8 1.64 -24.00 -0.66
C SER A 8 0.24 -24.56 -0.89
N ARG A 9 -0.45 -24.14 -1.96
CA ARG A 9 -1.77 -24.68 -2.35
C ARG A 9 -1.69 -26.17 -2.72
N LYS A 10 -0.65 -26.59 -3.45
CA LYS A 10 -0.41 -28.01 -3.74
C LYS A 10 -0.16 -28.81 -2.47
N ARG A 11 0.67 -28.27 -1.56
CA ARG A 11 0.94 -28.92 -0.28
C ARG A 11 -0.32 -29.08 0.57
N ILE A 12 -1.19 -28.07 0.64
CA ILE A 12 -2.49 -28.15 1.31
C ILE A 12 -3.33 -29.30 0.72
N ALA A 13 -3.45 -29.38 -0.61
CA ALA A 13 -4.21 -30.43 -1.27
C ALA A 13 -3.61 -31.84 -1.06
N ASP A 14 -2.28 -31.93 -0.90
CA ASP A 14 -1.61 -33.20 -0.58
C ASP A 14 -1.83 -33.59 0.88
N LEU A 15 -1.85 -32.62 1.81
CA LEU A 15 -2.22 -32.86 3.22
C LEU A 15 -3.65 -33.38 3.33
N ASP A 16 -4.60 -32.84 2.56
CA ASP A 16 -5.99 -33.34 2.52
C ASP A 16 -6.07 -34.81 2.09
N LYS A 17 -5.27 -35.21 1.09
CA LYS A 17 -5.21 -36.61 0.65
C LYS A 17 -4.58 -37.50 1.72
N LEU A 18 -3.52 -37.04 2.37
CA LEU A 18 -2.87 -37.76 3.46
C LEU A 18 -3.83 -37.95 4.64
N PHE A 19 -4.59 -36.91 4.97
CA PHE A 19 -5.59 -36.95 6.05
C PHE A 19 -6.68 -37.99 5.78
N ASN A 20 -7.24 -38.00 4.57
CA ASN A 20 -8.22 -39.02 4.18
C ASN A 20 -7.65 -40.44 4.26
N ARG A 21 -6.39 -40.63 3.84
CA ARG A 21 -5.73 -41.93 3.87
C ARG A 21 -5.44 -42.42 5.29
N ILE A 22 -5.00 -41.56 6.20
CA ILE A 22 -4.78 -41.96 7.60
C ILE A 22 -6.10 -42.27 8.32
N TYR A 23 -7.20 -41.62 7.93
CA TYR A 23 -8.54 -41.94 8.42
C TYR A 23 -8.98 -43.33 7.95
N GLU A 24 -8.81 -43.65 6.66
CA GLU A 24 -9.10 -44.98 6.12
C GLU A 24 -8.27 -46.08 6.82
N ASP A 25 -6.96 -45.85 7.00
CA ASP A 25 -6.07 -46.80 7.67
C ASP A 25 -6.40 -46.97 9.16
N ASN A 26 -6.92 -45.94 9.83
CA ASN A 26 -7.44 -46.03 11.21
C ASN A 26 -8.72 -46.87 11.29
N VAL A 27 -9.69 -46.63 10.40
CA VAL A 27 -10.96 -47.40 10.37
C VAL A 27 -10.72 -48.88 10.07
N ILE A 28 -9.71 -49.22 9.26
CA ILE A 28 -9.33 -50.60 8.94
C ILE A 28 -8.48 -51.25 10.07
N GLY A 29 -8.14 -50.49 11.12
CA GLY A 29 -7.37 -50.98 12.27
C GLY A 29 -5.88 -51.17 12.01
N LYS A 30 -5.36 -50.63 10.90
CA LYS A 30 -3.91 -50.63 10.61
C LYS A 30 -3.17 -49.55 11.40
N LEU A 31 -3.88 -48.54 11.89
CA LEU A 31 -3.36 -47.43 12.67
C LEU A 31 -4.12 -47.30 13.99
N SER A 32 -3.40 -47.23 15.11
CA SER A 32 -4.02 -46.98 16.41
C SER A 32 -4.59 -45.57 16.51
N ASP A 33 -5.68 -45.41 17.26
CA ASP A 33 -6.35 -44.12 17.46
C ASP A 33 -5.41 -43.04 18.02
N GLU A 34 -4.50 -43.43 18.91
CA GLU A 34 -3.50 -42.50 19.47
C GLU A 34 -2.54 -41.94 18.39
N ARG A 35 -2.13 -42.79 17.43
CA ARG A 35 -1.27 -42.36 16.33
C ARG A 35 -2.05 -41.52 15.32
N TYR A 36 -3.29 -41.89 15.04
CA TYR A 36 -4.18 -41.10 14.20
C TYR A 36 -4.36 -39.69 14.77
N ALA A 37 -4.72 -39.56 16.05
CA ALA A 37 -4.95 -38.26 16.69
C ALA A 37 -3.72 -37.35 16.62
N ARG A 38 -2.51 -37.91 16.82
CA ARG A 38 -1.26 -37.16 16.72
C ARG A 38 -1.00 -36.67 15.29
N MET A 39 -1.08 -37.56 14.31
CA MET A 39 -0.83 -37.22 12.91
C MET A 39 -1.88 -36.26 12.34
N ALA A 40 -3.16 -36.46 12.72
CA ALA A 40 -4.25 -35.57 12.36
C ALA A 40 -4.01 -34.14 12.88
N ALA A 41 -3.63 -34.00 14.15
CA ALA A 41 -3.33 -32.71 14.75
C ALA A 41 -2.13 -32.01 14.07
N GLU A 42 -1.07 -32.76 13.73
CA GLU A 42 0.09 -32.23 13.01
C GLU A 42 -0.30 -31.71 11.61
N TYR A 43 -1.07 -32.48 10.85
CA TYR A 43 -1.52 -32.08 9.52
C TYR A 43 -2.50 -30.91 9.54
N GLU A 44 -3.43 -30.87 10.50
CA GLU A 44 -4.34 -29.74 10.68
C GLU A 44 -3.57 -28.45 11.03
N SER A 45 -2.55 -28.56 11.89
CA SER A 45 -1.69 -27.43 12.24
C SER A 45 -0.92 -26.92 11.01
N GLU A 46 -0.25 -27.81 10.26
CA GLU A 46 0.49 -27.44 9.05
C GLU A 46 -0.45 -26.82 7.99
N GLN A 47 -1.63 -27.39 7.80
CA GLN A 47 -2.62 -26.87 6.85
C GLN A 47 -3.09 -25.47 7.23
N LYS A 48 -3.36 -25.22 8.52
CA LYS A 48 -3.77 -23.91 9.01
C LYS A 48 -2.68 -22.86 8.78
N GLU A 49 -1.42 -23.17 9.11
CA GLU A 49 -0.29 -22.28 8.88
C GLU A 49 -0.10 -21.96 7.39
N LEU A 50 -0.23 -22.97 6.52
CA LEU A 50 -0.13 -22.78 5.07
C LEU A 50 -1.28 -21.92 4.52
N LEU A 51 -2.50 -22.10 5.03
CA LEU A 51 -3.65 -21.29 4.63
C LEU A 51 -3.48 -19.82 5.03
N GLU A 52 -3.02 -19.56 6.26
CA GLU A 52 -2.72 -18.20 6.72
C GLU A 52 -1.62 -17.56 5.88
N LYS A 53 -0.55 -18.31 5.58
CA LYS A 53 0.54 -17.84 4.72
C LYS A 53 0.07 -17.51 3.30
N VAL A 54 -0.73 -18.38 2.67
CA VAL A 54 -1.29 -18.13 1.33
C VAL A 54 -2.17 -16.88 1.36
N LYS A 55 -3.02 -16.72 2.37
CA LYS A 55 -3.90 -15.55 2.51
C LYS A 55 -3.11 -14.24 2.64
N GLU A 56 -2.04 -14.24 3.41
CA GLU A 56 -1.18 -13.06 3.56
C GLU A 56 -0.42 -12.77 2.25
N GLU A 57 0.12 -13.78 1.58
CA GLU A 57 0.78 -13.62 0.27
C GLU A 57 -0.20 -13.09 -0.80
N GLU A 58 -1.47 -13.53 -0.79
CA GLU A 58 -2.54 -13.01 -1.66
C GLU A 58 -2.85 -11.55 -1.40
N LYS A 59 -2.99 -11.19 -0.12
CA LYS A 59 -3.25 -9.82 0.27
C LYS A 59 -2.12 -8.89 -0.17
N GLN A 60 -0.87 -9.29 0.06
CA GLN A 60 0.30 -8.51 -0.36
C GLN A 60 0.35 -8.36 -1.88
N LEU A 61 0.05 -9.44 -2.62
CA LEU A 61 0.00 -9.38 -4.08
C LEU A 61 -1.08 -8.40 -4.56
N SER A 62 -2.28 -8.48 -4.00
CA SER A 62 -3.39 -7.57 -4.33
C SER A 62 -3.04 -6.11 -4.02
N GLU A 63 -2.41 -5.84 -2.87
CA GLU A 63 -1.94 -4.50 -2.52
C GLU A 63 -0.87 -3.99 -3.50
N MET A 64 0.05 -4.85 -3.95
CA MET A 64 1.07 -4.48 -4.94
C MET A 64 0.46 -4.22 -6.32
N GLU A 65 -0.48 -5.07 -6.75
CA GLU A 65 -1.21 -4.91 -8.00
C GLU A 65 -2.03 -3.61 -7.99
N GLN A 66 -2.76 -3.31 -6.91
CA GLN A 66 -3.50 -2.07 -6.74
C GLN A 66 -2.58 -0.84 -6.80
N LYS A 67 -1.47 -0.84 -6.05
CA LYS A 67 -0.47 0.25 -6.10
C LYS A 67 0.09 0.46 -7.51
N SER A 68 0.29 -0.62 -8.27
CA SER A 68 0.80 -0.54 -9.64
C SER A 68 -0.23 0.08 -10.60
N VAL A 69 -1.52 -0.25 -10.43
CA VAL A 69 -2.63 0.34 -11.21
C VAL A 69 -2.77 1.82 -10.89
N ASP A 70 -2.76 2.19 -9.60
CA ASP A 70 -2.84 3.57 -9.15
C ASP A 70 -1.69 4.41 -9.72
N MET A 71 -0.47 3.87 -9.76
CA MET A 71 0.69 4.52 -10.36
C MET A 71 0.55 4.70 -11.88
N ARG A 72 0.03 3.69 -12.60
CA ARG A 72 -0.22 3.80 -14.05
C ARG A 72 -1.26 4.86 -14.37
N LEU A 73 -2.34 4.91 -13.61
CA LEU A 73 -3.40 5.92 -13.78
C LEU A 73 -2.87 7.34 -13.49
N LEU A 74 -2.01 7.48 -12.48
CA LEU A 74 -1.34 8.73 -12.16
C LEU A 74 -0.42 9.18 -13.30
N LEU A 75 0.39 8.28 -13.85
CA LEU A 75 1.27 8.56 -14.99
C LEU A 75 0.51 8.95 -16.24
N GLN A 76 -0.58 8.24 -16.55
CA GLN A 76 -1.44 8.56 -17.69
C GLN A 76 -2.02 9.96 -17.54
N GLY A 77 -2.56 10.28 -16.35
CA GLY A 77 -3.01 11.63 -16.05
C GLY A 77 -1.90 12.65 -16.30
N LEU A 78 -0.75 12.52 -15.62
CA LEU A 78 0.35 13.47 -15.78
C LEU A 78 0.81 13.65 -17.24
N ARG A 79 0.86 12.58 -18.05
CA ARG A 79 1.26 12.65 -19.46
C ARG A 79 0.25 13.40 -20.32
N GLU A 80 -1.05 13.18 -20.10
CA GLU A 80 -2.12 13.94 -20.76
C GLU A 80 -2.10 15.43 -20.37
N PHE A 81 -1.50 15.78 -19.22
CA PHE A 81 -1.42 17.16 -18.72
C PHE A 81 -0.06 17.84 -18.91
N THR A 82 1.01 17.15 -19.30
CA THR A 82 2.27 17.82 -19.72
C THR A 82 2.08 18.74 -20.93
N ASP A 83 0.98 18.61 -21.66
CA ASP A 83 0.55 19.52 -22.72
C ASP A 83 -0.35 20.68 -22.24
N MET A 84 -0.80 20.69 -20.97
CA MET A 84 -1.66 21.72 -20.38
C MET A 84 -0.93 22.58 -19.33
N LYS A 85 -0.98 23.91 -19.51
CA LYS A 85 -0.24 24.91 -18.71
C LYS A 85 -0.73 25.12 -17.27
N GLU A 86 -1.80 24.46 -16.82
CA GLU A 86 -2.41 24.71 -15.49
C GLU A 86 -2.71 23.42 -14.71
N LEU A 87 -2.24 23.36 -13.46
CA LEU A 87 -2.52 22.27 -12.52
C LEU A 87 -3.95 22.37 -11.98
N MET A 88 -4.81 21.42 -12.32
CA MET A 88 -6.14 21.31 -11.71
C MET A 88 -6.07 20.74 -10.28
N PRO A 89 -6.84 21.26 -9.30
CA PRO A 89 -6.88 20.76 -7.92
C PRO A 89 -7.18 19.27 -7.79
N THR A 90 -7.96 18.73 -8.73
CA THR A 90 -8.30 17.29 -8.82
C THR A 90 -7.07 16.41 -9.05
N ILE A 91 -6.04 16.90 -9.74
CA ILE A 91 -4.81 16.17 -10.04
C ILE A 91 -3.86 16.22 -8.84
N VAL A 92 -3.70 17.39 -8.22
CA VAL A 92 -2.92 17.54 -6.98
C VAL A 92 -3.43 16.58 -5.90
N ASN A 93 -4.76 16.45 -5.79
CA ASN A 93 -5.37 15.50 -4.87
C ASN A 93 -5.07 14.02 -5.20
N LYS A 94 -4.82 13.66 -6.47
CA LYS A 94 -4.40 12.31 -6.86
C LYS A 94 -2.91 12.04 -6.60
N LEU A 95 -2.08 13.08 -6.62
CA LEU A 95 -0.64 12.98 -6.32
C LEU A 95 -0.36 12.81 -4.83
N ILE A 96 -1.26 13.32 -3.98
CA ILE A 96 -1.12 13.27 -2.53
C ILE A 96 -1.75 11.98 -2.00
N ARG A 97 -0.92 11.11 -1.41
CA ARG A 97 -1.36 9.90 -0.72
C ARG A 97 -2.07 10.23 0.59
N ARG A 98 -1.49 11.15 1.37
CA ARG A 98 -2.06 11.65 2.64
C ARG A 98 -1.34 12.91 3.11
N ILE A 99 -1.99 13.67 3.98
CA ILE A 99 -1.44 14.85 4.66
C ILE A 99 -1.52 14.58 6.16
N GLU A 100 -0.39 14.59 6.85
CA GLU A 100 -0.32 14.51 8.32
C GLU A 100 -0.11 15.92 8.88
N VAL A 101 -1.10 16.41 9.62
CA VAL A 101 -1.03 17.71 10.30
C VAL A 101 -0.71 17.46 11.76
N HIS A 102 0.42 17.98 12.22
CA HIS A 102 0.87 17.83 13.60
C HIS A 102 0.27 18.89 14.51
N ASN A 103 0.41 18.71 15.82
CA ASN A 103 -0.04 19.72 16.78
C ASN A 103 0.76 21.03 16.65
N PRO A 104 0.11 22.19 16.90
CA PRO A 104 0.77 23.48 16.84
C PRO A 104 1.87 23.62 17.89
N GLU A 105 3.10 23.89 17.46
CA GLU A 105 4.20 24.24 18.34
C GLU A 105 4.29 25.76 18.50
N LYS A 106 4.50 26.22 19.74
CA LYS A 106 4.86 27.62 20.02
C LYS A 106 6.37 27.70 20.17
N LYS A 107 7.05 28.26 19.16
CA LYS A 107 8.46 28.69 19.26
C LYS A 107 8.52 30.20 19.12
N HIS A 108 9.15 30.88 20.07
CA HIS A 108 9.43 32.33 20.04
C HIS A 108 8.24 33.20 19.61
N ALA A 109 7.10 33.10 20.32
CA ALA A 109 5.87 33.87 20.08
C ALA A 109 5.16 33.66 18.71
N ARG A 110 5.68 32.81 17.83
CA ARG A 110 4.99 32.36 16.61
C ARG A 110 4.37 30.98 16.83
N LYS A 111 3.11 30.82 16.42
CA LYS A 111 2.46 29.51 16.31
C LYS A 111 2.82 28.92 14.94
N SER A 112 3.46 27.75 14.92
CA SER A 112 3.75 27.01 13.69
C SER A 112 3.14 25.62 13.77
N VAL A 113 2.52 25.17 12.68
CA VAL A 113 1.97 23.82 12.55
C VAL A 113 2.85 23.07 11.56
N LYS A 114 3.42 21.93 11.98
CA LYS A 114 4.16 21.06 11.06
C LYS A 114 3.15 20.25 10.23
N VAL A 115 3.38 20.19 8.93
CA VAL A 115 2.55 19.41 7.99
C VAL A 115 3.49 18.52 7.18
N ASP A 116 3.27 17.20 7.24
CA ASP A 116 4.00 16.23 6.44
C ASP A 116 3.08 15.72 5.31
N ILE A 117 3.46 15.98 4.05
CA ILE A 117 2.69 15.56 2.86
C ILE A 117 3.37 14.34 2.24
N TYR A 118 2.63 13.26 2.10
CA TYR A 118 3.10 12.02 1.49
C TYR A 118 2.57 11.93 0.07
N PHE A 119 3.45 11.79 -0.91
CA PHE A 119 3.09 11.66 -2.32
C PHE A 119 3.01 10.19 -2.74
N THR A 120 2.10 9.88 -3.66
CA THR A 120 1.91 8.52 -4.22
C THR A 120 3.04 8.16 -5.21
N ALA A 121 3.63 9.16 -5.88
CA ALA A 121 4.62 8.99 -6.94
C ALA A 121 6.01 9.52 -6.55
N VAL A 122 6.60 8.95 -5.50
CA VAL A 122 7.99 9.26 -5.13
C VAL A 122 8.92 8.66 -6.19
N GLY A 123 9.64 9.51 -6.94
CA GLY A 123 10.64 9.09 -7.94
C GLY A 123 10.38 9.51 -9.39
N LEU A 124 9.21 10.09 -9.70
CA LEU A 124 8.87 10.59 -11.05
C LEU A 124 8.76 12.12 -11.13
N VAL A 125 8.67 12.78 -9.98
CA VAL A 125 8.59 14.23 -9.85
C VAL A 125 9.84 14.68 -9.11
N SER A 126 10.62 15.60 -9.69
CA SER A 126 11.63 16.33 -8.93
C SER A 126 10.88 17.24 -7.96
N LEU A 127 10.85 16.86 -6.68
CA LEU A 127 10.33 17.75 -5.66
C LEU A 127 11.29 18.95 -5.57
N PRO A 128 10.77 20.19 -5.65
CA PRO A 128 11.60 21.37 -5.52
C PRO A 128 12.26 21.40 -4.15
N ASP A 129 13.49 21.89 -4.10
CA ASP A 129 14.26 21.98 -2.86
C ASP A 129 13.64 23.01 -1.90
N GLU A 130 13.98 22.94 -0.60
CA GLU A 130 13.40 23.82 0.42
C GLU A 130 13.57 25.31 0.08
N GLN A 131 14.68 25.67 -0.59
CA GLN A 131 14.96 27.01 -1.05
C GLN A 131 14.00 27.43 -2.18
N GLU A 132 13.80 26.56 -3.18
CA GLU A 132 12.88 26.80 -4.30
C GLU A 132 11.44 26.96 -3.81
N ILE A 133 11.01 26.14 -2.84
CA ILE A 133 9.68 26.26 -2.23
C ILE A 133 9.53 27.59 -1.49
N ARG A 134 10.56 28.06 -0.77
CA ARG A 134 10.53 29.36 -0.08
C ARG A 134 10.41 30.51 -1.07
N GLU A 135 11.20 30.49 -2.13
CA GLU A 135 11.16 31.51 -3.18
C GLU A 135 9.80 31.54 -3.88
N MET A 136 9.24 30.38 -4.24
CA MET A 136 7.89 30.28 -4.81
C MET A 136 6.81 30.83 -3.85
N MET A 137 6.89 30.52 -2.55
CA MET A 137 5.94 31.05 -1.56
C MET A 137 6.06 32.56 -1.36
N GLU A 138 7.28 33.11 -1.44
CA GLU A 138 7.51 34.55 -1.40
C GLU A 138 6.95 35.25 -2.65
N GLN A 139 7.12 34.64 -3.82
CA GLN A 139 6.53 35.11 -5.09
C GLN A 139 4.99 35.08 -5.06
N ILE A 140 4.38 34.02 -4.52
CA ILE A 140 2.91 33.96 -4.39
C ILE A 140 2.41 35.04 -3.43
N ARG A 141 3.10 35.26 -2.30
CA ARG A 141 2.76 36.33 -1.34
C ARG A 141 2.93 37.73 -1.92
N SER A 142 3.95 37.96 -2.76
CA SER A 142 4.15 39.26 -3.41
C SER A 142 3.15 39.50 -4.53
N THR A 143 2.81 38.47 -5.31
CA THR A 143 1.81 38.55 -6.40
C THR A 143 0.40 38.79 -5.86
N SER A 144 0.07 38.22 -4.69
CA SER A 144 -1.21 38.46 -4.00
C SER A 144 -1.27 39.81 -3.25
N GLN A 145 -0.19 40.59 -3.25
CA GLN A 145 -0.11 41.93 -2.65
C GLN A 145 -0.11 43.10 -3.66
N LEU A 146 -0.24 42.86 -4.97
CA LEU A 146 -0.38 43.95 -5.94
C LEU A 146 -1.69 44.72 -5.68
N PRO A 147 -1.66 46.03 -5.36
CA PRO A 147 -2.87 46.82 -5.20
C PRO A 147 -3.57 46.94 -6.55
N LYS A 148 -4.90 46.80 -6.56
CA LYS A 148 -5.77 47.23 -7.67
C LYS A 148 -5.51 48.72 -7.90
N GLN A 149 -4.59 49.07 -8.80
CA GLN A 149 -4.37 50.45 -9.18
C GLN A 149 -4.85 50.71 -10.61
N LEU A 150 -5.81 51.65 -10.63
CA LEU A 150 -6.33 52.47 -11.73
C LEU A 150 -7.15 51.78 -12.83
N THR A 151 -8.47 51.95 -12.70
CA THR A 151 -9.30 52.40 -13.81
C THR A 151 -10.15 53.57 -13.31
N ALA A 152 -9.81 54.77 -13.76
CA ALA A 152 -10.68 55.94 -13.81
C ALA A 152 -10.77 56.33 -15.29
#